data_AF-A0A453CFP0-F1
#
_entry.id   AF-A0A453CFP0-F1
#
_cell.length_a   1.000
_cell.length_b   1.000
_cell.length_c   1.000
_cell.angle_alpha   90.00
_cell.angle_beta   90.00
_cell.angle_gamma   90.00
#
_symmetry.space_group_name_H-M   'P 1'
#
loop_
_entity.id
_entity.type
_entity.pdbx_description
1 polymer ?
#
loop_
_entity_poly.entity_id
_entity_poly.type
_entity_poly.pdbx_seq_one_letter_code
_entity_poly.pdbx_strand_id
1 'polypeptide(L)'
;MGCPKAFSVSGGMGSALLSKPELIHDILTTLRRNLNTPVTCKIRLLNTRQDTVELARRIEKCGVPALAVHGRKVKDRPRDPAKWDEIADVVSALSIPVIANGNVFEYEDFKRIKDATGATSVMAARGALWNASIFSAKGKVPWEDFKTEYVRKTILWDNDIKSTKTTLREIIMHYICLEGTEGKGVIKCGSSADVARLYGEEDYYNFVVSNRK
;
A
#
# COMPACT_ATOMS: atom_id res chain seq x y z
N MET A 1 9.33 -2.97 7.84
CA MET A 1 9.40 -4.05 8.84
C MET A 1 8.05 -4.77 9.04
N GLY A 2 7.32 -5.12 7.98
CA GLY A 2 5.98 -5.72 8.13
C GLY A 2 5.51 -6.62 6.99
N CYS A 3 6.40 -6.96 6.05
CA CYS A 3 6.09 -7.87 4.95
C CYS A 3 6.15 -9.32 5.46
N PRO A 4 5.05 -10.09 5.40
CA PRO A 4 5.01 -11.48 5.86
C PRO A 4 5.29 -12.49 4.74
N LYS A 5 5.65 -12.04 3.53
CA LYS A 5 5.88 -12.94 2.38
C LYS A 5 7.10 -13.81 2.62
N ALA A 6 7.01 -15.09 2.25
CA ALA A 6 8.05 -16.09 2.51
C ALA A 6 9.45 -15.65 2.09
N PHE A 7 9.61 -15.12 0.87
CA PHE A 7 10.91 -14.62 0.37
C PHE A 7 11.52 -13.51 1.24
N SER A 8 10.67 -12.64 1.80
CA SER A 8 11.11 -11.55 2.68
C SER A 8 11.53 -12.11 4.03
N VAL A 9 10.73 -13.03 4.58
CA VAL A 9 10.98 -13.61 5.90
C VAL A 9 12.22 -14.51 5.89
N SER A 10 12.39 -15.34 4.86
CA SER A 10 13.57 -16.21 4.70
C SER A 10 14.87 -15.42 4.54
N GLY A 11 14.80 -14.23 3.92
CA GLY A 11 15.93 -13.31 3.82
C GLY A 11 16.18 -12.47 5.09
N GLY A 12 15.47 -12.70 6.19
CA GLY A 12 15.61 -11.91 7.41
C GLY A 12 15.05 -10.49 7.32
N MET A 13 14.28 -10.18 6.28
CA MET A 13 13.67 -8.88 6.02
C MET A 13 12.20 -8.84 6.46
N GLY A 14 11.55 -7.68 6.30
CA GLY A 14 10.10 -7.59 6.48
C GLY A 14 9.69 -7.83 7.93
N SER A 15 8.77 -8.76 8.17
CA SER A 15 8.33 -9.10 9.53
C SER A 15 9.36 -9.92 10.33
N ALA A 16 10.39 -10.50 9.69
CA ALA A 16 11.45 -11.20 10.42
C ALA A 16 12.30 -10.25 11.28
N LEU A 17 12.34 -8.96 10.95
CA LEU A 17 13.01 -7.94 11.77
C LEU A 17 12.30 -7.68 13.09
N LEU A 18 11.00 -7.96 13.19
CA LEU A 18 10.20 -7.65 14.38
C LEU A 18 10.66 -8.37 15.65
N SER A 19 11.35 -9.51 15.51
CA SER A 19 11.96 -10.25 16.61
C SER A 19 13.43 -9.89 16.86
N LYS A 20 13.96 -8.87 16.17
CA LYS A 20 15.36 -8.42 16.26
C LYS A 20 15.47 -6.90 16.55
N PRO A 21 15.05 -6.42 17.73
CA PRO A 21 15.04 -4.99 18.05
C PRO A 21 16.40 -4.29 17.91
N GLU A 22 17.49 -4.96 18.29
CA GLU A 22 18.85 -4.40 18.16
C GLU A 22 19.23 -4.17 16.68
N LEU A 23 18.91 -5.12 15.80
CA LEU A 23 19.14 -4.96 14.37
C LEU A 23 18.26 -3.84 13.77
N ILE A 24 17.03 -3.66 14.27
CA ILE A 24 16.18 -2.53 13.88
C ILE A 24 16.85 -1.21 14.27
N HIS A 25 17.36 -1.12 15.49
CA HIS A 25 18.06 0.06 15.98
C HIS A 25 19.28 0.39 15.10
N ASP A 26 20.12 -0.59 14.81
CA ASP A 26 21.33 -0.41 14.00
C ASP A 26 21.00 0.05 12.58
N ILE A 27 19.97 -0.53 11.95
CA ILE A 27 19.51 -0.13 10.61
C ILE A 27 19.02 1.33 10.64
N LEU A 28 18.12 1.66 11.56
CA LEU A 28 17.47 2.98 11.60
C LEU A 28 18.48 4.09 11.92
N THR A 29 19.34 3.88 12.91
CA THR A 29 20.37 4.86 13.29
C THR A 29 21.41 5.05 12.18
N THR A 30 21.82 3.96 11.50
CA THR A 30 22.73 4.04 10.36
C THR A 30 22.11 4.84 9.20
N LEU A 31 20.85 4.58 8.85
CA LEU A 31 20.15 5.32 7.79
C LEU A 31 19.99 6.79 8.17
N ARG A 32 19.57 7.08 9.41
CA ARG A 32 19.38 8.47 9.89
C ARG A 32 20.66 9.28 9.91
N ARG A 33 21.80 8.66 10.24
CA ARG A 33 23.12 9.32 10.24
C ARG A 33 23.60 9.67 8.84
N ASN A 34 23.25 8.88 7.82
CA ASN A 34 23.85 8.97 6.49
C ASN A 34 22.92 9.56 5.41
N LEU A 35 21.65 9.81 5.71
CA LEU A 35 20.67 10.33 4.76
C LEU A 35 20.13 11.69 5.21
N ASN A 36 20.13 12.66 4.29
CA ASN A 36 19.47 13.95 4.49
C ASN A 36 17.93 13.86 4.37
N THR A 37 17.43 12.76 3.79
CA THR A 37 15.99 12.51 3.63
C THR A 37 15.41 11.90 4.91
N PRO A 38 14.20 12.33 5.34
CA PRO A 38 13.50 11.71 6.47
C PRO A 38 13.35 10.19 6.34
N VAL A 39 13.85 9.44 7.33
CA VAL A 39 13.73 7.97 7.37
C VAL A 39 12.56 7.59 8.28
N THR A 40 11.49 7.08 7.70
CA THR A 40 10.33 6.52 8.42
C THR A 40 10.35 5.00 8.37
N CYS A 41 9.45 4.36 9.11
CA CYS A 41 9.31 2.91 9.02
C CYS A 41 7.87 2.44 9.16
N LYS A 42 7.62 1.20 8.71
CA LYS A 42 6.31 0.56 8.75
C LYS A 42 6.37 -0.82 9.38
N ILE A 43 5.57 -1.04 10.43
CA ILE A 43 5.50 -2.29 11.18
C ILE A 43 4.12 -2.97 11.06
N ARG A 44 4.06 -4.20 11.57
CA ARG A 44 2.82 -4.93 11.92
C ARG A 44 2.75 -5.05 13.44
N LEU A 45 1.56 -5.37 13.96
CA LEU A 45 1.38 -5.69 15.38
C LEU A 45 2.15 -6.96 15.76
N LEU A 46 2.66 -7.00 16.99
CA LEU A 46 3.25 -8.20 17.58
C LEU A 46 2.18 -9.09 18.23
N ASN A 47 2.59 -10.15 18.91
CA ASN A 47 1.66 -11.08 19.54
C ASN A 47 0.87 -10.43 20.67
N THR A 48 1.50 -9.53 21.43
CA THR A 48 0.89 -8.77 22.53
C THR A 48 0.89 -7.26 22.25
N ARG A 49 -0.03 -6.55 22.90
CA ARG A 49 -0.15 -5.09 22.83
C ARG A 49 1.10 -4.43 23.43
N GLN A 50 1.53 -4.94 24.57
CA GLN A 50 2.70 -4.49 25.31
C GLN A 50 3.98 -4.58 24.48
N ASP A 51 4.23 -5.73 23.82
CA ASP A 51 5.42 -5.89 22.98
C ASP A 51 5.38 -4.91 21.80
N THR A 52 4.21 -4.70 21.20
CA THR A 52 4.03 -3.77 20.08
C THR A 52 4.38 -2.34 20.50
N VAL A 53 3.87 -1.90 21.65
CA VAL A 53 4.15 -0.57 22.22
C VAL A 53 5.64 -0.42 22.56
N GLU A 54 6.24 -1.43 23.19
CA GLU A 54 7.66 -1.41 23.55
C GLU A 54 8.56 -1.33 22.31
N LEU A 55 8.28 -2.12 21.28
CA LEU A 55 8.99 -2.02 20.00
C LEU A 55 8.84 -0.64 19.37
N ALA A 56 7.62 -0.07 19.40
CA ALA A 56 7.36 1.25 18.85
C ALA A 56 8.17 2.35 19.56
N ARG A 57 8.27 2.29 20.90
CA ARG A 57 9.11 3.23 21.69
C ARG A 57 10.59 3.11 21.35
N ARG A 58 11.09 1.88 21.15
CA ARG A 58 12.48 1.67 20.72
C ARG A 58 12.74 2.26 19.33
N ILE A 59 11.80 2.09 18.41
CA ILE A 59 11.86 2.70 17.08
C ILE A 59 11.87 4.23 17.16
N GLU A 60 11.01 4.83 17.98
CA GLU A 60 10.98 6.29 18.19
C GLU A 60 12.34 6.81 18.70
N LYS A 61 12.97 6.11 19.66
CA LYS A 61 14.31 6.46 20.17
C LYS A 61 15.40 6.45 19.10
N CYS A 62 15.19 5.79 17.96
CA CYS A 62 16.10 5.85 16.81
C CYS A 62 16.00 7.18 16.03
N GLY A 63 15.10 8.09 16.43
CA GLY A 63 14.95 9.41 15.82
C GLY A 63 14.23 9.40 14.48
N VAL A 64 13.33 8.43 14.26
CA VAL A 64 12.45 8.43 13.07
C VAL A 64 11.36 9.50 13.26
N PRO A 65 10.97 10.26 12.22
CA PRO A 65 10.01 11.35 12.35
C PRO A 65 8.54 10.87 12.30
N ALA A 66 8.28 9.61 11.93
CA ALA A 66 6.95 9.01 11.94
C ALA A 66 7.02 7.48 11.90
N LEU A 67 5.98 6.83 12.43
CA LEU A 67 5.80 5.38 12.43
C LEU A 67 4.48 4.97 11.78
N ALA A 68 4.53 4.16 10.72
CA ALA A 68 3.33 3.55 10.15
C ALA A 68 3.04 2.18 10.79
N VAL A 69 1.82 1.98 11.29
CA VAL A 69 1.41 0.74 11.96
C VAL A 69 0.29 0.08 11.17
N HIS A 70 0.56 -1.12 10.65
CA HIS A 70 -0.50 -1.96 10.12
C HIS A 70 -1.20 -2.69 11.26
N GLY A 71 -2.50 -2.47 11.43
CA GLY A 71 -3.33 -3.04 12.51
C GLY A 71 -3.56 -4.55 12.43
N ARG A 72 -2.67 -5.31 11.81
CA ARG A 72 -2.72 -6.78 11.84
C ARG A 72 -1.41 -7.35 12.32
N LYS A 73 -1.50 -8.50 12.98
CA LYS A 73 -0.36 -9.33 13.35
C LYS A 73 0.24 -9.97 12.11
N VAL A 74 1.42 -10.58 12.25
CA VAL A 74 2.11 -11.24 11.12
C VAL A 74 1.28 -12.40 10.55
N LYS A 75 0.64 -13.18 11.42
CA LYS A 75 -0.17 -14.36 11.06
C LYS A 75 -1.56 -14.02 10.47
N ASP A 76 -2.03 -12.80 10.72
CA ASP A 76 -3.36 -12.37 10.30
C ASP A 76 -3.42 -12.21 8.77
N ARG A 77 -4.52 -12.69 8.20
CA ARG A 77 -4.82 -12.65 6.77
C ARG A 77 -5.57 -11.37 6.39
N PRO A 78 -5.63 -11.02 5.09
CA PRO A 78 -6.31 -9.82 4.63
C PRO A 78 -7.81 -9.75 4.95
N ARG A 79 -8.45 -10.91 5.17
CA ARG A 79 -9.86 -11.04 5.61
C ARG A 79 -10.06 -10.68 7.08
N ASP A 80 -9.03 -10.84 7.91
CA ASP A 80 -9.13 -10.58 9.33
C ASP A 80 -9.16 -9.06 9.53
N PRO A 81 -9.99 -8.53 10.45
CA PRO A 81 -10.11 -7.09 10.66
C PRO A 81 -8.81 -6.50 11.21
N ALA A 82 -8.54 -5.25 10.85
CA ALA A 82 -7.48 -4.48 11.48
C ALA A 82 -7.91 -4.07 12.89
N LYS A 83 -7.02 -4.32 13.86
CA LYS A 83 -7.16 -4.03 15.28
C LYS A 83 -6.76 -2.58 15.54
N TRP A 84 -7.67 -1.66 15.23
CA TRP A 84 -7.44 -0.22 15.36
C TRP A 84 -7.22 0.22 16.81
N ASP A 85 -7.82 -0.49 17.76
CA ASP A 85 -7.58 -0.34 19.19
C ASP A 85 -6.11 -0.61 19.57
N GLU A 86 -5.46 -1.63 19.00
CA GLU A 86 -4.02 -1.86 19.22
C GLU A 86 -3.15 -0.77 18.57
N ILE A 87 -3.64 -0.07 17.54
CA ILE A 87 -2.96 1.11 16.98
C ILE A 87 -3.09 2.30 17.94
N ALA A 88 -4.26 2.47 18.58
CA ALA A 88 -4.50 3.55 19.55
C ALA A 88 -3.55 3.48 20.76
N ASP A 89 -3.20 2.27 21.21
CA ASP A 89 -2.17 2.08 22.24
C ASP A 89 -0.81 2.61 21.81
N VAL A 90 -0.43 2.36 20.55
CA VAL A 90 0.84 2.86 19.99
C VAL A 90 0.80 4.38 19.87
N VAL A 91 -0.30 4.95 19.36
CA VAL A 91 -0.51 6.40 19.28
C VAL A 91 -0.34 7.05 20.66
N SER A 92 -0.96 6.48 21.69
CA SER A 92 -0.92 7.01 23.06
C SER A 92 0.47 6.91 23.70
N ALA A 93 1.33 6.04 23.18
CA ALA A 93 2.64 5.75 23.76
C ALA A 93 3.80 6.52 23.12
N LEU A 94 3.59 7.15 21.97
CA LEU A 94 4.62 7.85 21.20
C LEU A 94 4.37 9.36 21.16
N SER A 95 5.45 10.12 21.02
CA SER A 95 5.40 11.57 20.78
C SER A 95 5.49 11.92 19.29
N ILE A 96 5.99 11.01 18.45
CA ILE A 96 6.03 11.18 17.00
C ILE A 96 4.69 10.84 16.31
N PRO A 97 4.40 11.42 15.13
CA PRO A 97 3.25 11.06 14.32
C PRO A 97 3.15 9.57 14.01
N VAL A 98 1.98 8.97 14.28
CA VAL A 98 1.64 7.61 13.89
C VAL A 98 0.72 7.63 12.66
N ILE A 99 1.00 6.75 11.70
CA ILE A 99 0.23 6.57 10.48
C ILE A 99 -0.52 5.23 10.56
N ALA A 100 -1.83 5.28 10.77
CA ALA A 100 -2.65 4.07 10.85
C ALA A 100 -2.82 3.42 9.47
N ASN A 101 -2.73 2.08 9.40
CA ASN A 101 -2.88 1.34 8.16
C ASN A 101 -3.70 0.06 8.36
N GLY A 102 -4.66 -0.17 7.47
CA GLY A 102 -5.45 -1.41 7.42
C GLY A 102 -6.95 -1.14 7.34
N ASN A 103 -7.60 -1.78 6.37
CA ASN A 103 -9.03 -1.64 6.09
C ASN A 103 -9.47 -0.22 5.71
N VAL A 104 -8.74 0.41 4.76
CA VAL A 104 -9.13 1.68 4.12
C VAL A 104 -9.67 1.37 2.72
N PHE A 105 -10.96 1.57 2.50
CA PHE A 105 -11.65 1.23 1.24
C PHE A 105 -12.54 2.35 0.69
N GLU A 106 -12.78 3.40 1.47
CA GLU A 106 -13.54 4.58 1.06
C GLU A 106 -13.03 5.86 1.70
N TYR A 107 -13.55 7.00 1.25
CA TYR A 107 -13.08 8.31 1.71
C TYR A 107 -13.41 8.52 3.21
N GLU A 108 -14.55 8.00 3.64
CA GLU A 108 -15.04 8.10 5.01
C GLU A 108 -14.21 7.26 5.99
N ASP A 109 -13.55 6.20 5.52
CA ASP A 109 -12.66 5.37 6.34
C ASP A 109 -11.48 6.18 6.89
N PHE A 110 -10.98 7.19 6.16
CA PHE A 110 -9.90 8.03 6.66
C PHE A 110 -10.30 8.73 7.96
N LYS A 111 -11.51 9.28 8.03
CA LYS A 111 -12.03 9.90 9.24
C LYS A 111 -12.30 8.87 10.34
N ARG A 112 -13.03 7.79 10.02
CA ARG A 112 -13.34 6.70 10.98
C ARG A 112 -12.09 6.14 11.64
N ILE A 113 -11.04 5.90 10.88
CA ILE A 113 -9.78 5.34 11.39
C ILE A 113 -9.04 6.37 12.23
N LYS A 114 -8.97 7.64 11.81
CA LYS A 114 -8.37 8.70 12.64
C LYS A 114 -9.09 8.84 13.98
N ASP A 115 -10.43 8.87 13.96
CA ASP A 115 -11.24 8.99 15.16
C ASP A 115 -11.06 7.77 16.10
N ALA A 116 -10.99 6.56 15.54
CA ALA A 116 -10.83 5.33 16.33
C ALA A 116 -9.42 5.09 16.87
N THR A 117 -8.39 5.62 16.20
CA THR A 117 -6.98 5.36 16.56
C THR A 117 -6.30 6.54 17.23
N GLY A 118 -6.79 7.77 17.03
CA GLY A 118 -6.06 8.99 17.36
C GLY A 118 -4.86 9.28 16.44
N ALA A 119 -4.65 8.48 15.40
CA ALA A 119 -3.49 8.63 14.51
C ALA A 119 -3.51 9.96 13.74
N THR A 120 -2.33 10.53 13.52
CA THR A 120 -2.18 11.79 12.77
C THR A 120 -2.64 11.64 11.31
N SER A 121 -2.33 10.49 10.71
CA SER A 121 -2.58 10.19 9.29
C SER A 121 -3.01 8.75 9.08
N VAL A 122 -3.59 8.46 7.91
CA VAL A 122 -4.04 7.13 7.50
C VAL A 122 -3.41 6.76 6.16
N MET A 123 -2.92 5.55 6.05
CA MET A 123 -2.32 4.99 4.83
C MET A 123 -3.26 3.96 4.21
N ALA A 124 -3.62 4.15 2.94
CA ALA A 124 -4.39 3.20 2.15
C ALA A 124 -3.49 2.27 1.33
N ALA A 125 -4.02 1.11 0.94
CA ALA A 125 -3.32 0.15 0.06
C ALA A 125 -4.31 -0.53 -0.88
N ARG A 126 -5.03 -1.57 -0.44
CA ARG A 126 -5.97 -2.32 -1.28
C ARG A 126 -7.06 -1.45 -1.90
N GLY A 127 -7.72 -0.59 -1.11
CA GLY A 127 -8.73 0.32 -1.65
C GLY A 127 -8.18 1.21 -2.78
N ALA A 128 -6.97 1.75 -2.60
CA ALA A 128 -6.31 2.57 -3.61
C ALA A 128 -5.87 1.76 -4.85
N LEU A 129 -5.46 0.51 -4.67
CA LEU A 129 -5.12 -0.40 -5.77
C LEU A 129 -6.33 -0.68 -6.66
N TRP A 130 -7.50 -0.89 -6.06
CA TRP A 130 -8.72 -1.19 -6.80
C TRP A 130 -9.34 0.05 -7.42
N ASN A 131 -9.32 1.17 -6.69
CA ASN A 131 -9.81 2.45 -7.16
C ASN A 131 -9.16 3.60 -6.40
N ALA A 132 -8.24 4.32 -7.02
CA ALA A 132 -7.54 5.42 -6.36
C ALA A 132 -8.45 6.62 -6.03
N SER A 133 -9.67 6.67 -6.56
CA SER A 133 -10.65 7.71 -6.18
C SER A 133 -11.11 7.64 -4.73
N ILE A 134 -10.71 6.62 -3.95
CA ILE A 134 -10.92 6.62 -2.49
C ILE A 134 -10.29 7.83 -1.79
N PHE A 135 -9.33 8.52 -2.42
CA PHE A 135 -8.75 9.76 -1.91
C PHE A 135 -9.59 11.01 -2.24
N SER A 136 -10.63 10.89 -3.05
CA SER A 136 -11.48 11.99 -3.49
C SER A 136 -12.63 12.25 -2.53
N ALA A 137 -12.68 13.45 -1.95
CA ALA A 137 -13.81 13.93 -1.16
C ALA A 137 -15.10 14.09 -1.99
N LYS A 138 -14.99 14.12 -3.33
CA LYS A 138 -16.13 14.27 -4.25
C LYS A 138 -16.85 12.93 -4.50
N GLY A 139 -16.40 11.86 -3.87
CA GLY A 139 -16.94 10.51 -4.05
C GLY A 139 -16.08 9.63 -4.96
N LYS A 140 -16.37 8.33 -4.91
CA LYS A 140 -15.70 7.32 -5.74
C LYS A 140 -16.17 7.44 -7.19
N VAL A 141 -15.21 7.41 -8.10
CA VAL A 141 -15.45 7.31 -9.54
C VAL A 141 -15.85 5.86 -9.87
N PRO A 142 -16.77 5.62 -10.82
CA PRO A 142 -17.04 4.28 -11.34
C PRO A 142 -15.74 3.55 -11.71
N TRP A 143 -15.65 2.26 -11.40
CA TRP A 143 -14.38 1.55 -11.53
C TRP A 143 -13.97 1.36 -12.99
N GLU A 144 -14.94 1.33 -13.91
CA GLU A 144 -14.74 1.32 -15.36
C GLU A 144 -13.99 2.57 -15.81
N ASP A 145 -14.47 3.76 -15.40
CA ASP A 145 -13.85 5.04 -15.73
C ASP A 145 -12.45 5.16 -15.11
N PHE A 146 -12.30 4.74 -13.85
CA PHE A 146 -10.99 4.70 -13.18
C PHE A 146 -9.99 3.80 -13.92
N LYS A 147 -10.44 2.62 -14.36
CA LYS A 147 -9.61 1.65 -15.07
C LYS A 147 -9.19 2.16 -16.44
N THR A 148 -10.08 2.81 -17.18
CA THR A 148 -9.74 3.46 -18.45
C THR A 148 -8.70 4.56 -18.24
N GLU A 149 -8.87 5.42 -17.23
CA GLU A 149 -7.86 6.44 -16.90
C GLU A 149 -6.53 5.81 -16.46
N TYR A 150 -6.55 4.72 -15.70
CA TYR A 150 -5.34 3.96 -15.35
C TYR A 150 -4.62 3.46 -16.62
N VAL A 151 -5.34 2.87 -17.58
CA VAL A 151 -4.77 2.44 -18.87
C VAL A 151 -4.12 3.62 -19.58
N ARG A 152 -4.79 4.77 -19.66
CA ARG A 152 -4.22 5.97 -20.27
C ARG A 152 -2.96 6.46 -19.56
N LYS A 153 -2.88 6.38 -18.23
CA LYS A 153 -1.63 6.68 -17.48
C LYS A 153 -0.52 5.67 -17.80
N THR A 154 -0.83 4.39 -17.90
CA THR A 154 0.17 3.37 -18.24
C THR A 154 0.73 3.57 -19.65
N ILE A 155 -0.11 3.98 -20.60
CA ILE A 155 0.32 4.37 -21.95
C ILE A 155 1.20 5.61 -21.88
N LEU A 156 0.74 6.67 -21.20
CA LEU A 156 1.45 7.96 -21.10
C LEU A 156 2.89 7.79 -20.59
N TRP A 157 3.06 7.01 -19.52
CA TRP A 157 4.34 6.84 -18.83
C TRP A 157 5.14 5.61 -19.29
N ASP A 158 4.75 4.98 -20.39
CA ASP A 158 5.41 3.78 -20.91
C ASP A 158 5.55 2.65 -19.88
N ASN A 159 4.52 2.47 -19.06
CA ASN A 159 4.60 1.56 -17.94
C ASN A 159 4.75 0.12 -18.43
N ASP A 160 5.58 -0.66 -17.75
CA ASP A 160 5.88 -2.02 -18.17
C ASP A 160 4.60 -2.89 -18.24
N ILE A 161 4.51 -3.71 -19.28
CA ILE A 161 3.31 -4.49 -19.56
C ILE A 161 2.98 -5.49 -18.44
N LYS A 162 4.00 -6.01 -17.73
CA LYS A 162 3.81 -7.01 -16.68
C LYS A 162 3.15 -6.38 -15.44
N SER A 163 3.61 -5.21 -15.03
CA SER A 163 3.05 -4.41 -13.94
C SER A 163 1.67 -3.89 -14.32
N THR A 164 1.49 -3.36 -15.53
CA THR A 164 0.19 -2.92 -16.05
C THR A 164 -0.84 -4.05 -15.95
N LYS A 165 -0.52 -5.23 -16.47
CA LYS A 165 -1.39 -6.42 -16.39
C LYS A 165 -1.65 -6.86 -14.96
N THR A 166 -0.65 -6.79 -14.08
CA THR A 166 -0.81 -7.20 -12.67
C THR A 166 -1.84 -6.32 -11.97
N THR A 167 -1.73 -5.00 -12.10
CA THR A 167 -2.69 -4.06 -11.51
C THR A 167 -4.09 -4.21 -12.11
N LEU A 168 -4.20 -4.29 -13.45
CA LEU A 168 -5.50 -4.50 -14.11
C LEU A 168 -6.18 -5.78 -13.63
N ARG A 169 -5.42 -6.86 -13.44
CA ARG A 169 -5.96 -8.12 -12.90
C ARG A 169 -6.46 -7.97 -11.47
N GLU A 170 -5.76 -7.23 -10.62
CA GLU A 170 -6.22 -6.95 -9.26
C GLU A 170 -7.53 -6.14 -9.24
N ILE A 171 -7.65 -5.15 -10.14
CA ILE A 171 -8.88 -4.36 -10.31
C ILE A 171 -10.03 -5.25 -10.79
N ILE A 172 -9.85 -5.98 -11.89
CA ILE A 172 -10.88 -6.86 -12.48
C ILE A 172 -11.31 -7.93 -11.47
N MET A 173 -10.35 -8.53 -10.77
CA MET A 173 -10.64 -9.57 -9.79
C MET A 173 -11.46 -9.05 -8.60
N HIS A 174 -11.29 -7.77 -8.24
CA HIS A 174 -12.05 -7.16 -7.17
C HIS A 174 -13.52 -6.89 -7.55
N TYR A 175 -13.77 -6.40 -8.77
CA TYR A 175 -15.11 -5.94 -9.18
C TYR A 175 -15.94 -6.98 -9.93
N ILE A 176 -15.34 -7.89 -10.69
CA ILE A 176 -16.06 -8.90 -11.49
C ILE A 176 -15.44 -10.29 -11.30
N CYS A 177 -14.64 -10.76 -12.26
CA CYS A 177 -13.99 -12.06 -12.29
C CYS A 177 -12.94 -12.08 -13.42
N LEU A 178 -11.82 -12.77 -13.22
CA LEU A 178 -10.77 -12.89 -14.24
C LEU A 178 -11.13 -13.84 -15.39
N GLU A 179 -12.14 -14.70 -15.23
CA GLU A 179 -12.56 -15.67 -16.24
C GLU A 179 -13.42 -15.07 -17.36
N GLY A 180 -13.84 -13.81 -17.18
CA GLY A 180 -14.59 -13.04 -18.17
C GLY A 180 -13.77 -12.68 -19.41
N THR A 181 -14.44 -12.11 -20.40
CA THR A 181 -13.84 -11.65 -21.67
C THR A 181 -12.70 -10.67 -21.43
N GLU A 182 -12.93 -9.68 -20.57
CA GLU A 182 -11.93 -8.67 -20.21
C GLU A 182 -10.70 -9.27 -19.53
N GLY A 183 -10.89 -10.10 -18.49
CA GLY A 183 -9.79 -10.72 -17.76
C GLY A 183 -8.93 -11.63 -18.65
N LYS A 184 -9.56 -12.43 -19.52
CA LYS A 184 -8.87 -13.23 -20.54
C LYS A 184 -8.15 -12.35 -21.57
N GLY A 185 -8.74 -11.21 -21.95
CA GLY A 185 -8.13 -10.22 -22.83
C GLY A 185 -6.82 -9.68 -22.23
N VAL A 186 -6.87 -9.19 -20.99
CA VAL A 186 -5.68 -8.66 -20.28
C VAL A 186 -4.57 -9.69 -20.19
N ILE A 187 -4.90 -10.97 -19.93
CA ILE A 187 -3.90 -12.06 -19.87
C ILE A 187 -3.18 -12.22 -21.20
N LYS A 188 -3.87 -12.05 -22.33
CA LYS A 188 -3.31 -12.21 -23.68
C LYS A 188 -2.49 -11.01 -24.16
N CYS A 189 -2.67 -9.81 -23.62
CA CYS A 189 -1.91 -8.63 -24.02
C CYS A 189 -0.39 -8.87 -23.85
N GLY A 190 0.37 -8.63 -24.91
CA GLY A 190 1.83 -8.71 -24.93
C GLY A 190 2.53 -7.35 -24.88
N SER A 191 1.79 -6.28 -25.16
CA SER A 191 2.31 -4.91 -25.27
C SER A 191 1.30 -3.87 -24.76
N SER A 192 1.75 -2.63 -24.58
CA SER A 192 0.88 -1.48 -24.27
C SER A 192 -0.11 -1.18 -25.40
N ALA A 193 0.25 -1.47 -26.66
CA ALA A 193 -0.66 -1.36 -27.80
C ALA A 193 -1.82 -2.37 -27.71
N ASP A 194 -1.55 -3.60 -27.27
CA ASP A 194 -2.61 -4.61 -27.08
C ASP A 194 -3.59 -4.20 -25.97
N VAL A 195 -3.07 -3.57 -24.91
CA VAL A 195 -3.91 -3.04 -23.83
C VAL A 195 -4.74 -1.87 -24.35
N ALA A 196 -4.13 -0.94 -25.10
CA ALA A 196 -4.86 0.17 -25.72
C ALA A 196 -6.02 -0.35 -26.58
N ARG A 197 -5.79 -1.34 -27.45
CA ARG A 197 -6.83 -1.98 -28.25
C ARG A 197 -7.93 -2.63 -27.42
N LEU A 198 -7.56 -3.36 -26.37
CA LEU A 198 -8.53 -4.01 -25.49
C LEU A 198 -9.50 -3.01 -24.84
N TYR A 199 -9.02 -1.81 -24.53
CA TYR A 199 -9.79 -0.76 -23.85
C TYR A 199 -10.29 0.35 -24.79
N GLY A 200 -10.11 0.23 -26.11
CA GLY A 200 -10.54 1.24 -27.09
C GLY A 200 -9.74 2.55 -27.06
N GLU A 201 -8.50 2.51 -26.58
CA GLU A 201 -7.59 3.66 -26.40
C GLU A 201 -6.49 3.72 -27.48
N GLU A 202 -6.71 3.14 -28.67
CA GLU A 202 -5.71 3.06 -29.75
C GLU A 202 -5.32 4.45 -30.28
N ASP A 203 -6.28 5.36 -30.47
CA ASP A 203 -6.01 6.73 -30.91
C ASP A 203 -5.14 7.48 -29.90
N TYR A 204 -5.44 7.31 -28.61
CA TYR A 204 -4.65 7.90 -27.54
C TYR A 204 -3.24 7.30 -27.46
N TYR A 205 -3.10 5.99 -27.65
CA TYR A 205 -1.80 5.33 -27.76
C TYR A 205 -0.97 5.88 -28.90
N ASN A 206 -1.54 5.98 -30.11
CA ASN A 206 -0.86 6.52 -31.29
C ASN A 206 -0.45 7.99 -31.08
N PHE A 207 -1.33 8.79 -30.48
CA PHE A 207 -1.02 10.17 -30.10
C PHE A 207 0.17 10.25 -29.14
N VAL A 208 0.16 9.48 -28.05
CA VAL A 208 1.25 9.50 -27.06
C VAL A 208 2.56 9.04 -27.68
N VAL A 209 2.56 7.92 -28.41
CA VAL A 209 3.78 7.34 -29.00
C VAL A 209 4.39 8.27 -30.06
N SER A 210 3.56 8.87 -30.91
CA SER A 210 4.04 9.82 -31.94
C SER A 210 4.62 11.11 -31.35
N ASN A 211 4.24 11.47 -30.11
CA ASN A 211 4.70 12.69 -29.43
C ASN A 211 5.74 12.42 -28.33
N ARG A 212 6.20 11.17 -28.17
CA ARG A 212 7.23 10.81 -27.19
C ARG A 212 8.60 11.18 -27.76
N LYS A 213 9.24 12.18 -27.15
CA LYS A 213 10.62 12.59 -27.44
C LYS A 213 11.62 11.66 -26.79
#